data_AF-A0A3M1BWZ6-F1
#
_entry.id   AF-A0A3M1BWZ6-F1
#
_cell.length_a   1.000
_cell.length_b   1.000
_cell.length_c   1.000
_cell.angle_alpha   90.00
_cell.angle_beta   90.00
_cell.angle_gamma   90.00
#
_symmetry.space_group_name_H-M   'P 1'
#
loop_
_entity.id
_entity.type
_entity.pdbx_description
1 polymer ?
#
loop_
_entity_poly.entity_id
_entity_poly.type
_entity_poly.pdbx_seq_one_letter_code
_entity_poly.pdbx_strand_id
1 'polypeptide(L)'
;MRYTKALILGLIFSGVTFSQEMVCKRVKSLPLDPFDKVWASVKPLDVSLSGQAVTVPMELKPSVTSIAVRCLNDGKSIAFHMTWSDKTEDRFHLIGKFSDAVAVQ
;
A
#
# COMPACT_ATOMS: atom_id res chain seq x y z
N MET A 1 27.90 10.60 -52.51
CA MET A 1 26.69 9.77 -52.27
C MET A 1 26.93 9.00 -50.97
N ARG A 2 26.68 9.59 -49.79
CA ARG A 2 25.38 9.76 -49.08
C ARG A 2 24.68 8.41 -48.81
N TYR A 3 25.16 7.69 -47.79
CA TYR A 3 24.32 6.82 -46.95
C TYR A 3 24.64 7.09 -45.48
N THR A 4 24.00 8.15 -45.04
CA THR A 4 23.45 8.48 -43.71
C THR A 4 23.83 7.58 -42.53
N LYS A 5 24.62 8.18 -41.63
CA LYS A 5 24.62 7.91 -40.19
C LYS A 5 23.23 8.23 -39.62
N ALA A 6 22.59 7.30 -38.90
CA ALA A 6 21.66 7.58 -37.79
C ALA A 6 20.99 6.29 -37.31
N LEU A 7 21.50 5.68 -36.23
CA LEU A 7 20.71 4.78 -35.40
C LEU A 7 21.11 4.98 -33.94
N ILE A 8 20.72 6.14 -33.38
CA ILE A 8 20.72 6.39 -31.94
C ILE A 8 19.44 7.15 -31.62
N LEU A 9 18.37 6.43 -31.24
CA LEU A 9 17.43 6.91 -30.22
C LEU A 9 16.49 5.76 -29.81
N GLY A 10 16.97 4.94 -28.88
CA GLY A 10 16.14 3.99 -28.14
C GLY A 10 16.47 4.11 -26.66
N LEU A 11 16.47 5.33 -26.14
CA LEU A 11 16.82 5.61 -24.75
C LEU A 11 15.60 5.31 -23.86
N ILE A 12 15.57 4.08 -23.33
CA ILE A 12 15.27 3.80 -21.92
C ILE A 12 13.94 4.39 -21.41
N PHE A 13 12.83 3.68 -21.67
CA PHE A 13 11.66 3.70 -20.78
C PHE A 13 11.93 2.76 -19.60
N SER A 14 12.98 3.04 -18.83
CA SER A 14 13.12 2.41 -17.51
C SER A 14 12.06 3.04 -16.64
N GLY A 15 11.02 2.28 -16.32
CA GLY A 15 10.07 2.67 -15.28
C GLY A 15 10.86 2.95 -14.01
N VAL A 16 10.90 4.23 -13.61
CA VAL A 16 11.49 4.61 -12.33
C VAL A 16 10.52 4.12 -11.27
N THR A 17 10.85 3.01 -10.62
CA THR A 17 10.16 2.62 -9.39
C THR A 17 10.67 3.54 -8.29
N PHE A 18 9.85 4.50 -7.87
CA PHE A 18 10.15 5.25 -6.65
C PHE A 18 9.83 4.37 -5.46
N SER A 19 10.85 4.08 -4.64
CA SER A 19 10.62 3.59 -3.29
C SER A 19 9.85 4.68 -2.55
N GLN A 20 8.61 4.42 -2.16
CA GLN A 20 7.84 5.35 -1.36
C GLN A 20 8.26 5.20 0.09
N GLU A 21 9.03 6.17 0.59
CA GLU A 21 9.38 6.23 2.01
C GLU A 21 8.21 6.80 2.82
N MET A 22 7.91 6.18 3.96
CA MET A 22 6.90 6.66 4.89
C MET A 22 7.57 7.20 6.14
N VAL A 23 7.24 8.45 6.50
CA VAL A 23 7.69 9.05 7.75
C VAL A 23 6.58 8.96 8.80
N CYS A 24 6.86 8.28 9.90
CA CYS A 24 5.96 8.20 11.04
C CYS A 24 6.09 9.47 11.90
N LYS A 25 4.99 10.22 12.09
CA LYS A 25 5.01 11.45 12.88
C LYS A 25 5.07 11.14 14.38
N ARG A 26 5.94 11.84 15.12
CA ARG A 26 6.05 11.72 16.59
C ARG A 26 4.84 12.36 17.28
N VAL A 27 4.23 11.65 18.23
CA VAL A 27 3.13 12.12 19.09
C VAL A 27 3.42 11.78 20.55
N LYS A 28 2.68 12.39 21.48
CA LYS A 28 2.83 12.13 22.92
C LYS A 28 2.34 10.73 23.33
N SER A 29 1.24 10.28 22.73
CA SER A 29 0.64 8.97 22.95
C SER A 29 -0.02 8.49 21.67
N LEU A 30 0.05 7.18 21.41
CA LEU A 30 -0.62 6.57 20.27
C LEU A 30 -2.13 6.40 20.54
N PRO A 31 -3.01 6.68 19.57
CA PRO A 31 -4.43 6.40 19.71
C PRO A 31 -4.69 4.89 19.66
N LEU A 32 -5.66 4.43 20.44
CA LEU A 32 -6.21 3.06 20.33
C LEU A 32 -7.47 3.02 19.46
N ASP A 33 -8.18 4.14 19.36
CA ASP A 33 -9.36 4.28 18.52
C ASP A 33 -8.94 4.55 17.06
N PRO A 34 -9.34 3.71 16.09
CA PRO A 34 -9.09 3.98 14.68
C PRO A 34 -9.77 5.28 14.20
N PHE A 35 -10.83 5.76 14.86
CA PHE A 35 -11.53 6.98 14.50
C PHE A 35 -11.00 8.25 15.20
N ASP A 36 -9.89 8.14 15.95
CA ASP A 36 -9.30 9.29 16.63
C ASP A 36 -8.88 10.39 15.63
N LYS A 37 -9.27 11.64 15.93
CA LYS A 37 -8.96 12.83 15.13
C LYS A 37 -7.47 13.05 14.89
N VAL A 38 -6.58 12.50 15.73
CA VAL A 38 -5.13 12.64 15.59
C VAL A 38 -4.62 12.10 14.23
N TRP A 39 -5.32 11.11 13.66
CA TRP A 39 -5.00 10.56 12.35
C TRP A 39 -5.14 11.59 11.22
N ALA A 40 -6.03 12.58 11.36
CA ALA A 40 -6.16 13.67 10.39
C ALA A 40 -4.92 14.60 10.36
N SER A 41 -4.03 14.51 11.35
CA SER A 41 -2.81 15.32 11.44
C SER A 41 -1.65 14.79 10.59
N VAL A 42 -1.85 13.67 9.89
CA VAL A 42 -0.88 13.02 8.99
C VAL A 42 -1.54 12.76 7.63
N LYS A 43 -0.86 13.14 6.55
CA LYS A 43 -1.32 12.84 5.19
C LYS A 43 -1.20 11.32 4.94
N PRO A 44 -2.23 10.66 4.40
CA PRO A 44 -2.11 9.25 4.02
C PRO A 44 -1.12 9.08 2.87
N LEU A 45 -0.41 7.96 2.89
CA LEU A 45 0.32 7.42 1.76
C LEU A 45 -0.55 6.36 1.09
N ASP A 46 -0.86 6.55 -0.18
CA ASP A 46 -1.63 5.58 -0.97
C ASP A 46 -0.66 4.56 -1.58
N VAL A 47 -0.75 3.32 -1.10
CA VAL A 47 0.09 2.20 -1.52
C VAL A 47 -0.70 1.33 -2.50
N SER A 48 -0.27 1.33 -3.76
CA SER A 48 -0.84 0.45 -4.79
C SER A 48 -0.48 -1.01 -4.53
N LEU A 49 -1.46 -1.89 -4.59
CA LEU A 49 -1.28 -3.34 -4.44
C LEU A 49 -1.28 -4.03 -5.80
N SER A 50 -0.44 -5.04 -5.94
CA SER A 50 -0.42 -5.97 -7.06
C SER A 50 -0.98 -7.33 -6.65
N GLY A 51 -1.49 -8.09 -7.62
CA GLY A 51 -1.94 -9.46 -7.38
C GLY A 51 -0.80 -10.38 -6.96
N GLN A 52 -1.12 -11.41 -6.17
CA GLN A 52 -0.15 -12.41 -5.75
C GLN A 52 0.08 -13.41 -6.88
N ALA A 53 1.19 -13.26 -7.61
CA ALA A 53 1.57 -14.12 -8.72
C ALA A 53 2.45 -15.32 -8.32
N VAL A 54 2.79 -15.47 -7.04
CA VAL A 54 3.88 -16.36 -6.59
C VAL A 54 3.39 -17.79 -6.25
N THR A 55 2.13 -17.98 -5.87
CA THR A 55 1.61 -19.29 -5.42
C THR A 55 0.29 -19.62 -6.11
N VAL A 56 0.12 -20.89 -6.49
CA VAL A 56 -1.13 -21.38 -7.10
C VAL A 56 -2.16 -21.66 -6.01
N PRO A 57 -3.44 -21.26 -6.17
CA PRO A 57 -4.00 -20.53 -7.31
C PRO A 57 -3.55 -19.06 -7.34
N MET A 58 -3.10 -18.60 -8.51
CA MET A 58 -2.69 -17.20 -8.69
C MET A 58 -3.92 -16.32 -8.80
N GLU A 59 -3.99 -15.27 -7.97
CA GLU A 59 -5.00 -14.23 -8.11
C GLU A 59 -4.33 -12.94 -8.58
N LEU A 60 -4.28 -12.77 -9.90
CA LEU A 60 -3.60 -11.65 -10.54
C LEU A 60 -4.43 -10.35 -10.49
N LYS A 61 -5.73 -10.44 -10.20
CA LYS A 61 -6.64 -9.30 -10.10
C LYS A 61 -7.12 -9.18 -8.65
N PRO A 62 -6.34 -8.54 -7.77
CA PRO A 62 -6.74 -8.41 -6.38
C PRO A 62 -8.04 -7.58 -6.28
N SER A 63 -8.94 -7.97 -5.38
CA SER A 63 -10.18 -7.23 -5.11
C SER A 63 -9.91 -5.84 -4.52
N VAL A 64 -8.84 -5.72 -3.74
CA VAL A 64 -8.32 -4.46 -3.19
C VAL A 64 -7.04 -4.07 -3.94
N THR A 65 -7.05 -2.90 -4.58
CA THR A 65 -5.95 -2.43 -5.43
C THR A 65 -5.10 -1.32 -4.82
N SER A 66 -5.54 -0.75 -3.69
CA SER A 66 -4.80 0.28 -2.97
C SER A 66 -5.19 0.31 -1.49
N ILE A 67 -4.22 0.65 -0.63
CA ILE A 67 -4.42 0.91 0.80
C ILE A 67 -3.88 2.30 1.12
N ALA A 68 -4.67 3.12 1.80
CA ALA A 68 -4.22 4.38 2.38
C ALA A 68 -3.65 4.13 3.78
N VAL A 69 -2.39 4.48 4.00
CA VAL A 69 -1.66 4.22 5.25
C VAL A 69 -1.22 5.53 5.89
N ARG A 70 -1.46 5.67 7.20
CA ARG A 70 -0.88 6.72 8.04
C ARG A 70 -0.03 6.10 9.13
N CYS A 71 1.02 6.80 9.56
CA CYS A 71 1.92 6.30 10.61
C CYS A 71 2.19 7.34 11.70
N LEU A 72 2.10 6.90 12.95
CA LEU A 72 2.45 7.65 14.16
C LEU A 72 3.45 6.84 15.00
N ASN A 73 4.29 7.51 15.77
CA ASN A 73 5.13 6.88 16.79
C ASN A 73 5.19 7.75 18.06
N ASP A 74 5.42 7.14 19.22
CA ASP A 74 5.68 7.85 20.49
C ASP A 74 7.15 7.72 20.95
N GLY A 75 7.97 7.06 20.13
CA GLY A 75 9.38 6.74 20.39
C GLY A 75 9.63 5.43 21.12
N LYS A 76 8.57 4.72 21.53
CA LYS A 76 8.62 3.35 22.04
C LYS A 76 7.86 2.39 21.13
N SER A 77 6.76 2.85 20.55
CA SER A 77 5.87 2.08 19.69
C SER A 77 5.53 2.85 18.42
N ILE A 78 5.07 2.12 17.42
CA ILE A 78 4.62 2.62 16.13
C ILE A 78 3.18 2.13 15.93
N ALA A 79 2.30 3.00 15.43
CA ALA A 79 0.95 2.66 15.04
C ALA A 79 0.73 2.96 13.56
N PHE A 80 0.19 1.98 12.84
CA PHE A 80 -0.26 2.10 11.46
C PHE A 80 -1.77 2.16 11.42
N HIS A 81 -2.31 3.19 10.77
CA HIS A 81 -3.73 3.30 10.47
C HIS A 81 -3.93 3.06 8.98
N MET A 82 -4.58 1.95 8.66
CA MET A 82 -4.76 1.45 7.31
C MET A 82 -6.24 1.45 6.96
N THR A 83 -6.58 1.99 5.79
CA THR A 83 -7.94 1.98 5.27
C THR A 83 -7.92 1.57 3.81
N TRP A 84 -8.88 0.74 3.42
CA TRP A 84 -9.09 0.34 2.04
C TRP A 84 -10.58 0.33 1.72
N SER A 85 -10.90 0.40 0.44
CA SER A 85 -12.26 0.21 -0.04
C SER A 85 -12.51 -1.28 -0.19
N ASP A 86 -13.58 -1.76 0.42
CA ASP A 86 -14.04 -3.12 0.28
C ASP A 86 -15.56 -3.13 0.07
N LYS A 87 -16.03 -4.05 -0.76
CA LYS A 87 -17.43 -4.20 -1.15
C LYS A 87 -18.08 -5.41 -0.47
N THR A 88 -17.32 -6.25 0.20
CA THR A 88 -17.84 -7.41 0.93
C THR A 88 -18.09 -7.05 2.39
N GLU A 89 -18.75 -7.97 3.10
CA GLU A 89 -18.96 -7.86 4.55
C GLU A 89 -18.55 -9.19 5.17
N ASP A 90 -17.31 -9.26 5.65
CA ASP A 90 -16.68 -10.51 6.08
C ASP A 90 -16.56 -10.61 7.61
N ARG A 91 -17.58 -10.10 8.33
CA ARG A 91 -17.66 -10.16 9.80
C ARG A 91 -18.04 -11.54 10.36
N PHE A 92 -18.39 -12.49 9.50
CA PHE A 92 -18.92 -13.79 9.90
C PHE A 92 -17.84 -14.87 10.00
N HIS A 93 -17.89 -15.64 11.08
CA HIS A 93 -17.05 -16.83 11.25
C HIS A 93 -17.82 -18.07 10.78
N LEU A 94 -17.87 -18.25 9.46
CA LEU A 94 -18.50 -19.42 8.84
C LEU A 94 -17.43 -20.34 8.25
N ILE A 95 -17.72 -21.64 8.24
CA ILE A 95 -16.83 -22.62 7.61
C ILE A 95 -16.71 -22.30 6.12
N GLY A 96 -15.48 -22.14 5.63
CA GLY A 96 -15.19 -21.81 4.24
C GLY A 96 -15.37 -20.32 3.88
N LYS A 97 -15.54 -19.44 4.86
CA LYS A 97 -15.48 -17.98 4.71
C LYS A 97 -14.28 -17.43 5.48
N PHE A 98 -13.61 -16.44 4.92
CA PHE A 98 -12.42 -15.83 5.48
C PHE A 98 -12.71 -14.37 5.80
N SER A 99 -12.24 -13.91 6.95
CA SER A 99 -12.31 -12.50 7.33
C SER A 99 -11.27 -11.67 6.57
N ASP A 100 -11.48 -10.36 6.55
CA ASP A 100 -10.47 -9.42 6.06
C ASP A 100 -9.16 -9.54 6.84
N ALA A 101 -8.05 -9.38 6.12
CA ALA A 101 -6.71 -9.39 6.69
C ALA A 101 -5.77 -8.46 5.90
N VAL A 102 -4.81 -7.88 6.62
CA VAL A 102 -3.72 -7.06 6.06
C VAL A 102 -2.45 -7.34 6.84
N ALA A 103 -1.31 -7.31 6.16
CA ALA A 103 0.01 -7.53 6.76
C ALA A 103 0.97 -6.39 6.38
N VAL A 104 1.94 -6.14 7.26
CA VAL A 104 3.06 -5.21 7.04
C VAL A 104 4.34 -6.03 7.12
N GLN A 105 5.29 -5.78 6.22
CA GLN A 105 6.59 -6.47 6.14
C GLN A 105 7.74 -5.49 6.22
#